data_AF-A0A0A7HKB5-F1
#
_entry.id   AF-A0A0A7HKB5-F1
#
_cell.length_a   1.000
_cell.length_b   1.000
_cell.length_c   1.000
_cell.angle_alpha   90.00
_cell.angle_beta   90.00
_cell.angle_gamma   90.00
#
_symmetry.space_group_name_H-M   'P 1'
#
loop_
_entity.id
_entity.type
_entity.pdbx_description
1 polymer ?
#
loop_
_entity_poly.entity_id
_entity_poly.type
_entity_poly.pdbx_seq_one_letter_code
_entity_poly.pdbx_strand_id
1 'polypeptide(L)'
;VALTVLGAGLASQTEVKADSDLAQYQRKMAEEDRASGLESKLHNLSAGVDHLEMLMQNIQKQKQSSDQYRIDVYTEYLKRLNDDAEKLLQALNGDDVRNILGKMSIDKYDLEEKVKKLKEDIENKEKKYQELSADFDLAKLGYASSDKRHQQELEEKENKVTEATAKVAEISKELETANQKIESTKQDLTEKQNRVYQLEQELATTKQELATTKENAKEDFELAALANAADKQKLEAKIAALETKLKEAKEDFELAALGHQHAHNEYQAKLAEKDNQIKQLEEQKQILDASRKGTARDLEAVRQAKKATEAEINNLKAELAKVTEQKQILDASRKGTARDLEAVRKAKAQVEAALKQLEEQNKISEASRQGLRRDLNASREAKKQVEKDLANLTA
;
A
#
# COMPACT_ATOMS: atom_id res chain seq x y z
N VAL A 1 16.23 2.37 104.23
CA VAL A 1 16.68 1.65 105.43
C VAL A 1 18.01 2.24 105.86
N ALA A 2 17.99 3.11 106.87
CA ALA A 2 19.10 3.48 107.76
C ALA A 2 18.52 4.47 108.79
N LEU A 3 17.93 3.87 109.82
CA LEU A 3 17.49 4.48 111.08
C LEU A 3 18.69 4.52 112.04
N THR A 4 18.59 5.38 113.06
CA THR A 4 19.41 5.44 114.29
C THR A 4 20.82 6.01 114.19
N VAL A 5 21.04 7.21 114.74
CA VAL A 5 21.77 7.48 115.99
C VAL A 5 21.58 8.97 116.31
N LEU A 6 20.69 9.31 117.25
CA LEU A 6 20.68 10.60 117.96
C LEU A 6 19.87 10.40 119.24
N GLY A 7 20.50 9.82 120.25
CA GLY A 7 19.84 9.46 121.50
C GLY A 7 20.82 8.90 122.51
N ALA A 8 21.79 9.71 122.94
CA ALA A 8 22.50 9.52 124.21
C ALA A 8 23.39 10.74 124.49
N GLY A 9 23.24 11.31 125.69
CA GLY A 9 24.34 12.02 126.34
C GLY A 9 24.22 13.54 126.37
N LEU A 10 23.33 14.08 127.21
CA LEU A 10 23.65 15.30 127.94
C LEU A 10 22.86 15.32 129.27
N ALA A 11 23.23 14.41 130.17
CA ALA A 11 22.84 14.47 131.57
C ALA A 11 24.11 14.44 132.40
N SER A 12 24.68 15.61 132.64
CA SER A 12 25.74 15.79 133.64
C SER A 12 25.51 17.12 134.36
N GLN A 13 24.89 16.99 135.53
CA GLN A 13 25.16 17.76 136.74
C GLN A 13 25.34 19.27 136.56
N THR A 14 24.23 19.99 136.44
CA THR A 14 24.13 21.32 137.03
C THR A 14 23.74 21.16 138.50
N GLU A 15 24.71 20.91 139.38
CA GLU A 15 24.54 21.29 140.78
C GLU A 15 24.37 22.82 140.80
N VAL A 16 23.17 23.22 141.17
CA VAL A 16 22.70 24.60 141.17
C VAL A 16 23.50 25.38 142.20
N LYS A 17 24.46 26.20 141.75
CA LYS A 17 25.21 27.19 142.55
C LYS A 17 24.34 28.33 143.12
N ALA A 18 23.00 28.19 143.15
CA ALA A 18 22.12 29.28 143.57
C ALA A 18 22.27 29.64 145.06
N ASP A 19 22.56 28.67 145.93
CA ASP A 19 22.79 28.96 147.36
C ASP A 19 24.08 29.75 147.61
N SER A 20 25.08 29.60 146.73
CA SER A 20 26.32 30.39 146.78
C SER A 20 26.05 31.84 146.39
N ASP A 21 25.29 32.07 145.31
CA ASP A 21 25.07 33.42 144.77
C ASP A 21 24.18 34.26 145.69
N LEU A 22 23.16 33.67 146.33
CA LEU A 22 22.33 34.38 147.31
C LEU A 22 23.12 34.72 148.57
N ALA A 23 23.94 33.79 149.09
CA ALA A 23 24.77 34.04 150.26
C ALA A 23 25.88 35.07 149.99
N GLN A 24 26.45 35.07 148.78
CA GLN A 24 27.42 36.09 148.34
C GLN A 24 26.76 37.46 148.17
N TYR A 25 25.56 37.51 147.56
CA TYR A 25 24.80 38.75 147.42
C TYR A 25 24.44 39.34 148.79
N GLN A 26 23.96 38.51 149.73
CA GLN A 26 23.66 38.95 151.09
C GLN A 26 24.91 39.45 151.83
N ARG A 27 26.06 38.80 151.67
CA ARG A 27 27.34 39.28 152.23
C ARG A 27 27.78 40.61 151.62
N LYS A 28 27.59 40.79 150.30
CA LYS A 28 27.90 42.05 149.63
C LYS A 28 27.00 43.18 150.13
N MET A 29 25.70 42.95 150.21
CA MET A 29 24.73 43.93 150.76
C MET A 29 25.08 44.28 152.21
N ALA A 30 25.40 43.28 153.04
CA ALA A 30 25.82 43.50 154.42
C ALA A 30 27.13 44.30 154.51
N GLU A 31 28.06 44.12 153.57
CA GLU A 31 29.30 44.90 153.50
C GLU A 31 29.05 46.33 153.01
N GLU A 32 28.14 46.55 152.07
CA GLU A 32 27.69 47.88 151.63
C GLU A 32 27.06 48.66 152.80
N ASP A 33 26.18 48.01 153.56
CA ASP A 33 25.57 48.59 154.77
C ASP A 33 26.63 48.89 155.84
N ARG A 34 27.60 47.98 156.04
CA ARG A 34 28.72 48.15 156.98
C ARG A 34 29.61 49.33 156.59
N ALA A 35 29.92 49.48 155.31
CA ALA A 35 30.73 50.57 154.78
C ALA A 35 30.05 51.93 155.00
N SER A 36 28.75 52.03 154.71
CA SER A 36 27.94 53.23 155.00
C SER A 36 27.93 53.57 156.51
N GLY A 37 27.85 52.56 157.36
CA GLY A 37 27.97 52.72 158.82
C GLY A 37 29.37 53.21 159.26
N LEU A 38 30.43 52.76 158.60
CA LEU A 38 31.80 53.23 158.85
C LEU A 38 32.00 54.68 158.40
N GLU A 39 31.45 55.06 157.25
CA GLU A 39 31.46 56.43 156.75
C GLU A 39 30.82 57.40 157.77
N SER A 40 29.66 57.02 158.31
CA SER A 40 28.98 57.81 159.35
C SER A 40 29.83 57.94 160.63
N LYS A 41 30.49 56.86 161.06
CA LYS A 41 31.39 56.89 162.23
C LYS A 41 32.64 57.72 161.98
N LEU A 42 33.18 57.70 160.77
CA LEU A 42 34.33 58.51 160.38
C LEU A 42 33.97 60.00 160.34
N HIS A 43 32.77 60.33 159.88
CA HIS A 43 32.23 61.69 159.97
C HIS A 43 32.12 62.17 161.43
N ASN A 44 31.62 61.32 162.34
CA ASN A 44 31.57 61.63 163.77
C ASN A 44 32.97 61.79 164.39
N LEU A 45 33.94 60.96 164.00
CA LEU A 45 35.33 61.10 164.44
C LEU A 45 35.90 62.44 163.97
N SER A 46 35.67 62.82 162.71
CA SER A 46 36.08 64.12 162.18
C SER A 46 35.49 65.27 162.98
N ALA A 47 34.19 65.26 163.26
CA ALA A 47 33.55 66.27 164.10
C ALA A 47 34.12 66.30 165.54
N GLY A 48 34.54 65.14 166.07
CA GLY A 48 35.25 65.04 167.34
C GLY A 48 36.64 65.67 167.31
N VAL A 49 37.39 65.47 166.22
CA VAL A 49 38.69 66.14 166.01
C VAL A 49 38.50 67.66 165.93
N ASP A 50 37.49 68.14 165.20
CA ASP A 50 37.18 69.57 165.11
C ASP A 50 36.84 70.16 166.49
N HIS A 51 36.10 69.40 167.32
CA HIS A 51 35.79 69.79 168.69
C HIS A 51 37.03 69.81 169.59
N LEU A 52 37.94 68.83 169.45
CA LEU A 52 39.23 68.83 170.14
C LEU A 52 40.01 70.10 169.79
N GLU A 53 40.05 70.48 168.52
CA GLU A 53 40.75 71.69 168.05
C GLU A 53 40.18 72.94 168.72
N MET A 54 38.85 73.07 168.76
CA MET A 54 38.17 74.16 169.47
C MET A 54 38.50 74.20 170.97
N LEU A 55 38.51 73.03 171.63
CA LEU A 55 38.86 72.90 173.04
C LEU A 55 40.33 73.32 173.28
N MET A 56 41.27 72.87 172.44
CA MET A 56 42.69 73.26 172.54
C MET A 56 42.87 74.78 172.39
N GLN A 57 42.15 75.41 171.46
CA GLN A 57 42.16 76.87 171.28
C GLN A 57 41.63 77.61 172.53
N ASN A 58 40.58 77.08 173.18
CA ASN A 58 40.03 77.67 174.40
C ASN A 58 40.99 77.59 175.59
N ILE A 59 41.73 76.48 175.76
CA ILE A 59 42.78 76.39 176.79
C ILE A 59 43.90 77.40 176.53
N GLN A 60 44.35 77.52 175.27
CA GLN A 60 45.38 78.51 174.94
C GLN A 60 44.99 79.93 175.32
N LYS A 61 43.69 80.27 175.22
CA LYS A 61 43.13 81.56 175.65
C LYS A 61 43.02 81.71 177.18
N GLN A 62 42.89 80.62 177.93
CA GLN A 62 42.63 80.61 179.39
C GLN A 62 43.89 80.33 180.25
N LYS A 63 45.08 80.49 179.67
CA LYS A 63 46.41 80.14 180.21
C LYS A 63 46.80 80.78 181.58
N GLN A 64 45.91 81.54 182.23
CA GLN A 64 46.15 82.28 183.48
C GLN A 64 45.45 81.71 184.74
N SER A 65 44.67 80.62 184.67
CA SER A 65 44.13 79.95 185.86
C SER A 65 44.48 78.45 185.90
N SER A 66 45.28 78.06 186.89
CA SER A 66 45.83 76.72 187.08
C SER A 66 44.81 75.73 187.68
N ASP A 67 43.83 75.28 186.87
CA ASP A 67 42.88 74.24 187.29
C ASP A 67 43.26 72.86 186.70
N GLN A 68 43.78 71.98 187.56
CA GLN A 68 44.16 70.59 187.22
C GLN A 68 43.00 69.76 186.64
N TYR A 69 41.75 70.09 187.00
CA TYR A 69 40.53 69.48 186.49
C TYR A 69 40.39 69.54 184.94
N ARG A 70 40.97 70.56 184.29
CA ARG A 70 40.85 70.71 182.83
C ARG A 70 41.78 69.79 182.06
N ILE A 71 42.92 69.37 182.61
CA ILE A 71 43.86 68.48 181.88
C ILE A 71 43.29 67.05 181.80
N ASP A 72 42.61 66.61 182.85
CA ASP A 72 42.04 65.26 182.92
C ASP A 72 40.92 65.06 181.89
N VAL A 73 40.02 66.04 181.74
CA VAL A 73 38.92 66.01 180.75
C VAL A 73 39.45 65.87 179.32
N TYR A 74 40.57 66.51 178.99
CA TYR A 74 41.15 66.48 177.64
C TYR A 74 41.87 65.16 177.38
N THR A 75 42.56 64.65 178.40
CA THR A 75 43.21 63.35 178.34
C THR A 75 42.17 62.25 178.12
N GLU A 76 41.02 62.34 178.78
CA GLU A 76 39.91 61.40 178.60
C GLU A 76 39.24 61.54 177.23
N TYR A 77 39.09 62.77 176.72
CA TYR A 77 38.57 63.02 175.37
C TYR A 77 39.50 62.48 174.26
N LEU A 78 40.82 62.70 174.37
CA LEU A 78 41.83 62.19 173.44
C LEU A 78 41.88 60.67 173.43
N LYS A 79 41.78 60.03 174.61
CA LYS A 79 41.68 58.56 174.70
C LYS A 79 40.48 58.04 173.93
N ARG A 80 39.30 58.65 174.14
CA ARG A 80 38.09 58.26 173.42
C ARG A 80 38.23 58.41 171.90
N LEU A 81 38.80 59.52 171.44
CA LEU A 81 39.06 59.75 170.02
C LEU A 81 40.02 58.72 169.42
N ASN A 82 41.08 58.37 170.15
CA ASN A 82 42.04 57.36 169.71
C ASN A 82 41.41 55.96 169.69
N ASP A 83 40.60 55.61 170.70
CA ASP A 83 39.87 54.35 170.77
C ASP A 83 38.87 54.23 169.60
N ASP A 84 38.19 55.32 169.25
CA ASP A 84 37.25 55.36 168.12
C ASP A 84 37.98 55.22 166.77
N ALA A 85 39.15 55.86 166.62
CA ALA A 85 40.01 55.71 165.44
C ALA A 85 40.55 54.28 165.29
N GLU A 86 40.99 53.66 166.39
CA GLU A 86 41.51 52.29 166.38
C GLU A 86 40.41 51.28 166.00
N LYS A 87 39.19 51.44 166.55
CA LYS A 87 38.03 50.61 166.18
C LYS A 87 37.67 50.75 164.70
N LEU A 88 37.74 51.97 164.15
CA LEU A 88 37.51 52.21 162.72
C LEU A 88 38.56 51.53 161.84
N LEU A 89 39.84 51.63 162.22
CA LEU A 89 40.93 51.00 161.47
C LEU A 89 40.83 49.47 161.49
N GLN A 90 40.48 48.89 162.64
CA GLN A 90 40.23 47.45 162.75
C GLN A 90 39.03 47.00 161.90
N ALA A 91 37.96 47.81 161.85
CA ALA A 91 36.83 47.51 160.99
C ALA A 91 37.18 47.60 159.50
N LEU A 92 37.99 48.58 159.09
CA LEU A 92 38.41 48.73 157.68
C LEU A 92 39.39 47.64 157.23
N ASN A 93 40.27 47.18 158.12
CA ASN A 93 41.30 46.18 157.83
C ASN A 93 41.02 44.78 158.41
N GLY A 94 39.79 44.55 158.86
CA GLY A 94 39.37 43.27 159.42
C GLY A 94 39.53 42.11 158.45
N ASP A 95 39.66 40.90 158.97
CA ASP A 95 39.89 39.70 158.16
C ASP A 95 38.72 39.42 157.20
N ASP A 96 37.49 39.76 157.57
CA ASP A 96 36.30 39.59 156.73
C ASP A 96 36.38 40.41 155.43
N VAL A 97 36.83 41.67 155.53
CA VAL A 97 36.99 42.58 154.38
C VAL A 97 38.06 42.06 153.44
N ARG A 98 39.21 41.65 154.00
CA ARG A 98 40.31 41.06 153.24
C ARG A 98 39.88 39.77 152.54
N ASN A 99 39.09 38.94 153.20
CA ASN A 99 38.56 37.70 152.63
C ASN A 99 37.57 37.97 151.49
N ILE A 100 36.68 38.96 151.63
CA ILE A 100 35.71 39.33 150.57
C ILE A 100 36.47 39.89 149.36
N LEU A 101 37.40 40.83 149.56
CA LEU A 101 38.21 41.41 148.49
C LEU A 101 39.06 40.35 147.77
N GLY A 102 39.63 39.40 148.51
CA GLY A 102 40.37 38.26 147.95
C GLY A 102 39.50 37.40 147.05
N LYS A 103 38.30 37.01 147.51
CA LYS A 103 37.34 36.22 146.70
C LYS A 103 36.89 36.98 145.45
N MET A 104 36.52 38.25 145.59
CA MET A 104 36.13 39.09 144.45
C MET A 104 37.26 39.22 143.41
N SER A 105 38.51 39.26 143.86
CA SER A 105 39.67 39.32 142.97
C SER A 105 39.87 38.01 142.20
N ILE A 106 39.66 36.86 142.84
CA ILE A 106 39.69 35.53 142.20
C ILE A 106 38.54 35.41 141.20
N ASP A 107 37.31 35.75 141.60
CA ASP A 107 36.14 35.68 140.73
C ASP A 107 36.28 36.60 139.50
N LYS A 108 36.86 37.80 139.70
CA LYS A 108 37.18 38.71 138.60
C LYS A 108 38.17 38.09 137.62
N TYR A 109 39.25 37.48 138.11
CA TYR A 109 40.24 36.81 137.27
C TYR A 109 39.60 35.66 136.46
N ASP A 110 38.79 34.82 137.10
CA ASP A 110 38.08 33.72 136.44
C ASP A 110 37.10 34.21 135.37
N LEU A 111 36.41 35.33 135.63
CA LEU A 111 35.52 35.97 134.66
C LEU A 111 36.31 36.56 133.49
N GLU A 112 37.44 37.21 133.74
CA GLU A 112 38.33 37.74 132.69
C GLU A 112 38.85 36.61 131.79
N GLU A 113 39.24 35.46 132.35
CA GLU A 113 39.67 34.29 131.58
C GLU A 113 38.52 33.71 130.73
N LYS A 114 37.31 33.60 131.29
CA LYS A 114 36.12 33.15 130.53
C LYS A 114 35.77 34.11 129.40
N VAL A 115 35.83 35.41 129.64
CA VAL A 115 35.58 36.44 128.61
C VAL A 115 36.61 36.32 127.50
N LYS A 116 37.89 36.09 127.83
CA LYS A 116 38.93 35.88 126.82
C LYS A 116 38.65 34.66 125.94
N LYS A 117 38.33 33.51 126.54
CA LYS A 117 37.97 32.27 125.81
C LYS A 117 36.76 32.47 124.90
N LEU A 118 35.71 33.13 125.41
CA LEU A 118 34.52 33.42 124.61
C LEU A 118 34.81 34.34 123.42
N LYS A 119 35.69 35.34 123.58
CA LYS A 119 36.12 36.19 122.47
C LYS A 119 36.85 35.40 121.39
N GLU A 120 37.80 34.55 121.78
CA GLU A 120 38.54 33.69 120.85
C GLU A 120 37.60 32.73 120.10
N ASP A 121 36.61 32.15 120.80
CA ASP A 121 35.60 31.28 120.19
C ASP A 121 34.67 32.03 119.21
N ILE A 122 34.27 33.26 119.54
CA ILE A 122 33.46 34.11 118.66
C ILE A 122 34.25 34.44 117.40
N GLU A 123 35.49 34.91 117.53
CA GLU A 123 36.35 35.24 116.38
C GLU A 123 36.58 34.03 115.47
N ASN A 124 36.80 32.85 116.05
CA ASN A 124 36.97 31.60 115.29
C ASN A 124 35.69 31.16 114.58
N LYS A 125 34.52 31.28 115.23
CA LYS A 125 33.23 30.98 114.60
C LYS A 125 32.89 31.96 113.50
N GLU A 126 33.21 33.24 113.69
CA GLU A 126 32.97 34.28 112.70
C GLU A 126 33.80 34.06 111.43
N LYS A 127 35.09 33.71 111.58
CA LYS A 127 35.94 33.29 110.44
C LYS A 127 35.36 32.10 109.70
N LYS A 128 34.98 31.03 110.41
CA LYS A 128 34.37 29.84 109.80
C LYS A 128 33.06 30.16 109.08
N TYR A 129 32.25 31.06 109.64
CA TYR A 129 31.01 31.49 109.01
C TYR A 129 31.27 32.29 107.73
N GLN A 130 32.25 33.19 107.74
CA GLN A 130 32.66 33.95 106.56
C GLN A 130 33.21 33.04 105.45
N GLU A 131 34.07 32.08 105.80
CA GLU A 131 34.58 31.07 104.86
C GLU A 131 33.43 30.25 104.25
N LEU A 132 32.53 29.72 105.08
CA LEU A 132 31.39 28.94 104.61
C LEU A 132 30.43 29.76 103.75
N SER A 133 30.21 31.04 104.09
CA SER A 133 29.41 31.95 103.28
C SER A 133 30.05 32.20 101.91
N ALA A 134 31.36 32.41 101.87
CA ALA A 134 32.10 32.60 100.62
C ALA A 134 32.05 31.34 99.74
N ASP A 135 32.23 30.15 100.33
CA ASP A 135 32.10 28.87 99.64
C ASP A 135 30.68 28.66 99.09
N PHE A 136 29.65 29.03 99.87
CA PHE A 136 28.26 28.95 99.45
C PHE A 136 27.96 29.88 98.26
N ASP A 137 28.44 31.13 98.30
CA ASP A 137 28.29 32.09 97.21
C ASP A 137 29.03 31.62 95.94
N LEU A 138 30.24 31.06 96.10
CA LEU A 138 31.00 30.46 95.00
C LEU A 138 30.24 29.27 94.39
N ALA A 139 29.69 28.38 95.21
CA ALA A 139 28.89 27.25 94.76
C ALA A 139 27.65 27.72 93.97
N LYS A 140 26.96 28.74 94.46
CA LYS A 140 25.79 29.35 93.79
C LYS A 140 26.15 29.91 92.41
N LEU A 141 27.29 30.60 92.30
CA LEU A 141 27.81 31.09 91.02
C LEU A 141 28.20 29.95 90.08
N GLY A 142 28.81 28.89 90.62
CA GLY A 142 29.15 27.67 89.88
C GLY A 142 27.91 26.99 89.30
N TYR A 143 26.86 26.82 90.10
CA TYR A 143 25.57 26.27 89.66
C TYR A 143 24.92 27.13 88.58
N ALA A 144 24.82 28.45 88.78
CA ALA A 144 24.24 29.36 87.79
C ALA A 144 25.00 29.33 86.45
N SER A 145 26.34 29.24 86.52
CA SER A 145 27.18 29.13 85.32
C SER A 145 27.05 27.77 84.63
N SER A 146 26.88 26.69 85.39
CA SER A 146 26.62 25.36 84.83
C SER A 146 25.25 25.28 84.17
N ASP A 147 24.22 25.81 84.82
CA ASP A 147 22.85 25.86 84.30
C ASP A 147 22.79 26.63 82.98
N LYS A 148 23.44 27.81 82.92
CA LYS A 148 23.54 28.60 81.69
C LYS A 148 24.25 27.84 80.56
N ARG A 149 25.33 27.09 80.87
CA ARG A 149 26.00 26.25 79.87
C ARG A 149 25.09 25.14 79.36
N HIS A 150 24.36 24.47 80.23
CA HIS A 150 23.42 23.43 79.81
C HIS A 150 22.25 23.98 78.99
N GLN A 151 21.74 25.17 79.31
CA GLN A 151 20.73 25.84 78.50
C GLN A 151 21.25 26.15 77.09
N GLN A 152 22.48 26.66 76.96
CA GLN A 152 23.12 26.90 75.66
C GLN A 152 23.34 25.60 74.87
N GLU A 153 23.81 24.54 75.52
CA GLU A 153 23.98 23.23 74.87
C GLU A 153 22.65 22.63 74.41
N LEU A 154 21.56 22.84 75.18
CA LEU A 154 20.22 22.41 74.79
C LEU A 154 19.72 23.19 73.58
N GLU A 155 19.87 24.52 73.58
CA GLU A 155 19.48 25.38 72.46
C GLU A 155 20.26 25.01 71.17
N GLU A 156 21.56 24.77 71.27
CA GLU A 156 22.37 24.29 70.14
C GLU A 156 21.89 22.93 69.61
N LYS A 157 21.56 22.00 70.51
CA LYS A 157 21.03 20.69 70.11
C LYS A 157 19.65 20.81 69.48
N GLU A 158 18.79 21.66 70.01
CA GLU A 158 17.46 21.91 69.47
C GLU A 158 17.55 22.51 68.06
N ASN A 159 18.44 23.48 67.85
CA ASN A 159 18.72 24.03 66.51
C ASN A 159 19.23 22.97 65.53
N LYS A 160 20.13 22.08 65.96
CA LYS A 160 20.59 20.96 65.11
C LYS A 160 19.46 19.99 64.76
N VAL A 161 18.56 19.72 65.70
CA VAL A 161 17.40 18.84 65.49
C VAL A 161 16.41 19.49 64.52
N THR A 162 16.14 20.79 64.64
CA THR A 162 15.24 21.50 63.72
C THR A 162 15.81 21.55 62.30
N GLU A 163 17.11 21.83 62.15
CA GLU A 163 17.80 21.77 60.86
C GLU A 163 17.76 20.36 60.25
N ALA A 164 18.03 19.32 61.04
CA ALA A 164 17.96 17.94 60.57
C ALA A 164 16.54 17.56 60.15
N THR A 165 15.53 17.99 60.91
CA THR A 165 14.11 17.75 60.61
C THR A 165 13.70 18.43 59.30
N ALA A 166 14.14 19.68 59.08
CA ALA A 166 13.89 20.39 57.83
C ALA A 166 14.52 19.68 56.62
N LYS A 167 15.78 19.22 56.75
CA LYS A 167 16.46 18.45 55.69
C LYS A 167 15.75 17.12 55.40
N VAL A 168 15.27 16.42 56.42
CA VAL A 168 14.49 15.19 56.24
C VAL A 168 13.18 15.47 55.48
N ALA A 169 12.50 16.57 55.81
CA ALA A 169 11.27 16.96 55.11
C ALA A 169 11.54 17.30 53.62
N GLU A 170 12.64 18.00 53.32
CA GLU A 170 13.06 18.31 51.95
C GLU A 170 13.38 17.05 51.15
N ILE A 171 14.22 16.16 51.70
CA ILE A 171 14.55 14.86 51.07
C ILE A 171 13.30 14.02 50.85
N SER A 172 12.36 14.03 51.79
CA SER A 172 11.09 13.28 51.66
C SER A 172 10.25 13.80 50.49
N LYS A 173 10.21 15.12 50.29
CA LYS A 173 9.50 15.76 49.17
C LYS A 173 10.16 15.45 47.82
N GLU A 174 11.50 15.46 47.78
CA GLU A 174 12.25 15.06 46.58
C GLU A 174 12.01 13.58 46.24
N LEU A 175 12.00 12.71 47.24
CA LEU A 175 11.71 11.28 47.08
C LEU A 175 10.30 11.05 46.54
N GLU A 176 9.30 11.75 47.07
CA GLU A 176 7.92 11.66 46.58
C GLU A 176 7.81 12.11 45.11
N THR A 177 8.47 13.21 44.76
CA THR A 177 8.52 13.70 43.37
C THR A 177 9.21 12.70 42.44
N ALA A 178 10.31 12.09 42.90
CA ALA A 178 11.01 11.06 42.13
C ALA A 178 10.14 9.81 41.94
N ASN A 179 9.43 9.36 42.97
CA ASN A 179 8.52 8.22 42.89
C ASN A 179 7.36 8.47 41.91
N GLN A 180 6.77 9.67 41.92
CA GLN A 180 5.74 10.05 40.94
C GLN A 180 6.25 9.97 39.50
N LYS A 181 7.48 10.46 39.24
CA LYS A 181 8.12 10.35 37.91
C LYS A 181 8.40 8.89 37.53
N ILE A 182 8.82 8.05 38.47
CA ILE A 182 9.05 6.63 38.21
C ILE A 182 7.74 5.96 37.78
N GLU A 183 6.64 6.21 38.50
CA GLU A 183 5.34 5.64 38.15
C GLU A 183 4.82 6.13 36.79
N SER A 184 4.96 7.43 36.47
CA SER A 184 4.58 7.93 35.14
C SER A 184 5.42 7.29 34.03
N THR A 185 6.73 7.17 34.24
CA THR A 185 7.63 6.55 33.25
C THR A 185 7.32 5.06 33.05
N LYS A 186 6.91 4.37 34.12
CA LYS A 186 6.51 2.96 34.08
C LYS A 186 5.19 2.76 33.33
N GLN A 187 4.23 3.68 33.50
CA GLN A 187 3.00 3.69 32.70
C GLN A 187 3.31 3.91 31.22
N ASP A 188 4.10 4.94 30.88
CA ASP A 188 4.53 5.22 29.51
C ASP A 188 5.26 4.02 28.86
N LEU A 189 6.12 3.35 29.62
CA LEU A 189 6.82 2.15 29.15
C LEU A 189 5.84 1.02 28.84
N THR A 190 4.85 0.81 29.71
CA THR A 190 3.82 -0.22 29.53
C THR A 190 2.97 0.07 28.30
N GLU A 191 2.56 1.31 28.09
CA GLU A 191 1.82 1.74 26.90
C GLU A 191 2.64 1.52 25.61
N LYS A 192 3.92 1.89 25.63
CA LYS A 192 4.82 1.66 24.49
C LYS A 192 5.00 0.17 24.20
N GLN A 193 5.15 -0.66 25.23
CA GLN A 193 5.24 -2.12 25.08
C GLN A 193 3.97 -2.69 24.43
N ASN A 194 2.79 -2.25 24.89
CA ASN A 194 1.52 -2.66 24.29
C ASN A 194 1.40 -2.20 22.83
N ARG A 195 1.87 -0.99 22.49
CA ARG A 195 1.84 -0.49 21.11
C ARG A 195 2.80 -1.26 20.21
N VAL A 196 3.99 -1.63 20.70
CA VAL A 196 4.94 -2.49 19.97
C VAL A 196 4.29 -3.85 19.68
N TYR A 197 3.66 -4.46 20.69
CA TYR A 197 2.97 -5.74 20.50
C TYR A 197 1.85 -5.66 19.44
N GLN A 198 1.06 -4.58 19.45
CA GLN A 198 0.03 -4.35 18.41
C GLN A 198 0.65 -4.19 17.01
N LEU A 199 1.71 -3.39 16.89
CA LEU A 199 2.41 -3.20 15.62
C LEU A 199 3.04 -4.50 15.09
N GLU A 200 3.54 -5.37 15.98
CA GLU A 200 4.03 -6.69 15.61
C GLU A 200 2.93 -7.58 15.05
N GLN A 201 1.72 -7.53 15.62
CA GLN A 201 0.57 -8.24 15.07
C GLN A 201 0.12 -7.67 13.72
N GLU A 202 0.01 -6.35 13.59
CA GLU A 202 -0.32 -5.68 12.32
C GLU A 202 0.74 -5.99 11.24
N LEU A 203 2.01 -6.05 11.59
CA LEU A 203 3.08 -6.44 10.68
C LEU A 203 2.95 -7.90 10.24
N ALA A 204 2.56 -8.80 11.14
CA ALA A 204 2.36 -10.20 10.81
C ALA A 204 1.18 -10.40 9.84
N THR A 205 0.05 -9.72 10.08
CA THR A 205 -1.12 -9.79 9.19
C THR A 205 -0.81 -9.22 7.82
N THR A 206 -0.22 -8.03 7.74
CA THR A 206 0.16 -7.40 6.46
C THR A 206 1.16 -8.23 5.67
N LYS A 207 2.12 -8.91 6.33
CA LYS A 207 3.02 -9.86 5.66
C LYS A 207 2.27 -11.05 5.07
N GLN A 208 1.29 -11.59 5.80
CA GLN A 208 0.47 -12.69 5.31
C GLN A 208 -0.38 -12.26 4.11
N GLU A 209 -1.05 -11.10 4.19
CA GLU A 209 -1.83 -10.53 3.09
C GLU A 209 -0.97 -10.25 1.85
N LEU A 210 0.26 -9.75 2.04
CA LEU A 210 1.18 -9.55 0.93
C LEU A 210 1.59 -10.88 0.28
N ALA A 211 1.82 -11.92 1.08
CA ALA A 211 2.15 -13.25 0.58
C ALA A 211 0.99 -13.84 -0.25
N THR A 212 -0.24 -13.78 0.26
CA THR A 212 -1.43 -14.26 -0.48
C THR A 212 -1.67 -13.44 -1.74
N THR A 213 -1.50 -12.11 -1.70
CA THR A 213 -1.65 -11.27 -2.89
C THR A 213 -0.62 -11.62 -3.96
N LYS A 214 0.64 -11.91 -3.57
CA LYS A 214 1.67 -12.36 -4.50
C LYS A 214 1.37 -13.74 -5.10
N GLU A 215 0.88 -14.68 -4.28
CA GLU A 215 0.46 -16.01 -4.73
C GLU A 215 -0.68 -15.88 -5.76
N ASN A 216 -1.74 -15.14 -5.42
CA ASN A 216 -2.88 -14.92 -6.31
C ASN A 216 -2.47 -14.24 -7.62
N ALA A 217 -1.61 -13.22 -7.56
CA ALA A 217 -1.12 -12.56 -8.77
C ALA A 217 -0.32 -13.53 -9.66
N LYS A 218 0.46 -14.44 -9.06
CA LYS A 218 1.19 -15.48 -9.79
C LYS A 218 0.23 -16.47 -10.46
N GLU A 219 -0.79 -16.92 -9.73
CA GLU A 219 -1.85 -17.79 -10.28
C GLU A 219 -2.60 -17.11 -11.44
N ASP A 220 -2.98 -15.84 -11.30
CA ASP A 220 -3.63 -15.05 -12.35
C ASP A 220 -2.74 -14.95 -13.61
N PHE A 221 -1.43 -14.72 -13.44
CA PHE A 221 -0.49 -14.70 -14.57
C PHE A 221 -0.35 -16.07 -15.24
N GLU A 222 -0.29 -17.16 -14.48
CA GLU A 222 -0.22 -18.53 -15.01
C GLU A 222 -1.52 -18.89 -15.76
N LEU A 223 -2.68 -18.55 -15.21
CA LEU A 223 -3.98 -18.73 -15.88
C LEU A 223 -4.08 -17.93 -17.18
N ALA A 224 -3.64 -16.66 -17.17
CA ALA A 224 -3.60 -15.83 -18.38
C ALA A 224 -2.64 -16.39 -19.43
N ALA A 225 -1.48 -16.92 -19.02
CA ALA A 225 -0.53 -17.57 -19.93
C ALA A 225 -1.11 -18.84 -20.56
N LEU A 226 -1.80 -19.68 -19.78
CA LEU A 226 -2.50 -20.88 -20.27
C LEU A 226 -3.63 -20.52 -21.23
N ALA A 227 -4.44 -19.51 -20.91
CA ALA A 227 -5.51 -19.03 -21.78
C ALA A 227 -4.96 -18.54 -23.13
N ASN A 228 -3.90 -17.72 -23.11
CA ASN A 228 -3.22 -17.26 -24.32
C ASN A 228 -2.62 -18.42 -25.13
N ALA A 229 -2.02 -19.42 -24.47
CA ALA A 229 -1.49 -20.60 -25.15
C ALA A 229 -2.60 -21.43 -25.83
N ALA A 230 -3.75 -21.59 -25.18
CA ALA A 230 -4.90 -22.28 -25.75
C ALA A 230 -5.48 -21.52 -26.95
N ASP A 231 -5.58 -20.20 -26.88
CA ASP A 231 -6.06 -19.39 -28.00
C ASP A 231 -5.06 -19.38 -29.16
N LYS A 232 -3.75 -19.36 -28.88
CA LYS A 232 -2.71 -19.57 -29.89
C LYS A 232 -2.87 -20.92 -30.59
N GLN A 233 -3.06 -22.02 -29.85
CA GLN A 233 -3.31 -23.33 -30.45
C GLN A 233 -4.58 -23.36 -31.32
N LYS A 234 -5.67 -22.72 -30.89
CA LYS A 234 -6.89 -22.61 -31.71
C LYS A 234 -6.64 -21.83 -33.00
N LEU A 235 -5.87 -20.75 -32.95
CA LEU A 235 -5.50 -19.96 -34.13
C LEU A 235 -4.61 -20.77 -35.08
N GLU A 236 -3.59 -21.45 -34.56
CA GLU A 236 -2.73 -22.35 -35.34
C GLU A 236 -3.53 -23.47 -36.01
N ALA A 237 -4.48 -24.10 -35.29
CA ALA A 237 -5.38 -25.09 -35.87
C ALA A 237 -6.28 -24.52 -36.97
N LYS A 238 -6.81 -23.29 -36.79
CA LYS A 238 -7.58 -22.60 -37.84
C LYS A 238 -6.72 -22.27 -39.05
N ILE A 239 -5.49 -21.82 -38.85
CA ILE A 239 -4.53 -21.55 -39.93
C ILE A 239 -4.27 -22.83 -40.71
N ALA A 240 -3.92 -23.93 -40.04
CA ALA A 240 -3.68 -25.23 -40.69
C ALA A 240 -4.90 -25.74 -41.47
N ALA A 241 -6.11 -25.58 -40.92
CA ALA A 241 -7.35 -25.94 -41.61
C ALA A 241 -7.60 -25.07 -42.85
N LEU A 242 -7.34 -23.76 -42.78
CA LEU A 242 -7.45 -22.85 -43.91
C LEU A 242 -6.39 -23.12 -44.97
N GLU A 243 -5.15 -23.44 -44.58
CA GLU A 243 -4.08 -23.85 -45.49
C GLU A 243 -4.45 -25.14 -46.25
N THR A 244 -5.05 -26.11 -45.56
CA THR A 244 -5.54 -27.35 -46.17
C THR A 244 -6.64 -27.05 -47.19
N LYS A 245 -7.65 -26.26 -46.82
CA LYS A 245 -8.72 -25.83 -47.74
C LYS A 245 -8.20 -25.03 -48.94
N LEU A 246 -7.20 -24.18 -48.71
CA LEU A 246 -6.56 -23.40 -49.79
C LEU A 246 -5.83 -24.33 -50.77
N LYS A 247 -5.18 -25.38 -50.25
CA LYS A 247 -4.52 -26.38 -51.08
C LYS A 247 -5.52 -27.17 -51.93
N GLU A 248 -6.59 -27.67 -51.31
CA GLU A 248 -7.68 -28.36 -52.02
C GLU A 248 -8.31 -27.47 -53.09
N ALA A 249 -8.62 -26.21 -52.77
CA ALA A 249 -9.17 -25.26 -53.74
C ALA A 249 -8.21 -24.96 -54.91
N LYS A 250 -6.89 -24.95 -54.68
CA LYS A 250 -5.90 -24.81 -55.75
C LYS A 250 -5.87 -26.04 -56.64
N GLU A 251 -5.89 -27.24 -56.06
CA GLU A 251 -5.95 -28.50 -56.81
C GLU A 251 -7.23 -28.59 -57.64
N ASP A 252 -8.39 -28.24 -57.08
CA ASP A 252 -9.67 -28.16 -57.79
C ASP A 252 -9.62 -27.14 -58.94
N PHE A 253 -9.02 -25.98 -58.72
CA PHE A 253 -8.87 -24.96 -59.75
C PHE A 253 -7.95 -25.42 -60.89
N GLU A 254 -6.82 -26.07 -60.58
CA GLU A 254 -5.93 -26.66 -61.59
C GLU A 254 -6.64 -27.77 -62.38
N LEU A 255 -7.40 -28.63 -61.70
CA LEU A 255 -8.20 -29.67 -62.34
C LEU A 255 -9.26 -29.08 -63.27
N ALA A 256 -9.96 -28.03 -62.83
CA ALA A 256 -10.93 -27.31 -63.65
C ALA A 256 -10.28 -26.62 -64.85
N ALA A 257 -9.10 -26.02 -64.67
CA ALA A 257 -8.34 -25.40 -65.76
C ALA A 257 -7.91 -26.44 -66.80
N LEU A 258 -7.42 -27.61 -66.38
CA LEU A 258 -7.14 -28.74 -67.26
C LEU A 258 -8.40 -29.23 -67.98
N GLY A 259 -9.53 -29.33 -67.26
CA GLY A 259 -10.83 -29.67 -67.84
C GLY A 259 -11.27 -28.67 -68.93
N HIS A 260 -11.15 -27.37 -68.67
CA HIS A 260 -11.43 -26.32 -69.64
C HIS A 260 -10.48 -26.39 -70.84
N GLN A 261 -9.19 -26.67 -70.63
CA GLN A 261 -8.22 -26.84 -71.72
C GLN A 261 -8.56 -28.06 -72.58
N HIS A 262 -8.92 -29.19 -71.96
CA HIS A 262 -9.38 -30.38 -72.68
C HIS A 262 -10.65 -30.09 -73.49
N ALA A 263 -11.65 -29.46 -72.89
CA ALA A 263 -12.88 -29.08 -73.59
C ALA A 263 -12.57 -28.13 -74.76
N HIS A 264 -11.69 -27.13 -74.56
CA HIS A 264 -11.27 -26.22 -75.61
C HIS A 264 -10.60 -26.95 -76.78
N ASN A 265 -9.69 -27.88 -76.50
CA ASN A 265 -9.03 -28.70 -77.51
C ASN A 265 -10.04 -29.59 -78.27
N GLU A 266 -11.02 -30.16 -77.57
CA GLU A 266 -12.08 -30.96 -78.19
C GLU A 266 -12.99 -30.11 -79.08
N TYR A 267 -13.33 -28.89 -78.66
CA TYR A 267 -14.05 -27.92 -79.49
C TYR A 267 -13.25 -27.50 -80.73
N GLN A 268 -11.94 -27.26 -80.59
CA GLN A 268 -11.08 -26.96 -81.74
C GLN A 268 -11.01 -28.15 -82.72
N ALA A 269 -10.91 -29.38 -82.22
CA ALA A 269 -10.93 -30.57 -83.06
C ALA A 269 -12.26 -30.71 -83.82
N LYS A 270 -13.40 -30.50 -83.14
CA LYS A 270 -14.73 -30.51 -83.78
C LYS A 270 -14.88 -29.38 -84.81
N LEU A 271 -14.35 -28.19 -84.54
CA LEU A 271 -14.32 -27.08 -85.50
C LEU A 271 -13.50 -27.46 -86.73
N ALA A 272 -12.31 -28.02 -86.56
CA ALA A 272 -11.47 -28.48 -87.68
C ALA A 272 -12.16 -29.59 -88.50
N GLU A 273 -12.88 -30.50 -87.85
CA GLU A 273 -13.68 -31.52 -88.53
C GLU A 273 -14.83 -30.91 -89.33
N LYS A 274 -15.53 -29.92 -88.76
CA LYS A 274 -16.59 -29.18 -89.45
C LYS A 274 -16.05 -28.36 -90.62
N ASP A 275 -14.90 -27.72 -90.48
CA ASP A 275 -14.22 -27.00 -91.56
C ASP A 275 -13.82 -27.95 -92.71
N ASN A 276 -13.33 -29.16 -92.38
CA ASN A 276 -13.05 -30.18 -93.38
C ASN A 276 -14.33 -30.67 -94.07
N GLN A 277 -15.44 -30.84 -93.34
CA GLN A 277 -16.74 -31.17 -93.93
C GLN A 277 -17.25 -30.05 -94.86
N ILE A 278 -17.06 -28.78 -94.49
CA ILE A 278 -17.43 -27.63 -95.33
C ILE A 278 -16.62 -27.64 -96.63
N LYS A 279 -15.30 -27.87 -96.57
CA LYS A 279 -14.46 -28.00 -97.78
C LYS A 279 -14.92 -29.12 -98.70
N GLN A 280 -15.23 -30.29 -98.14
CA GLN A 280 -15.76 -31.41 -98.92
C GLN A 280 -17.12 -31.08 -99.57
N LEU A 281 -18.01 -30.39 -98.86
CA LEU A 281 -19.28 -29.93 -99.42
C LEU A 281 -19.10 -28.86 -100.50
N GLU A 282 -18.12 -27.97 -100.37
CA GLU A 282 -17.76 -27.01 -101.42
C GLU A 282 -17.21 -27.69 -102.67
N GLU A 283 -16.36 -28.71 -102.52
CA GLU A 283 -15.91 -29.55 -103.64
C GLU A 283 -17.08 -30.27 -104.31
N GLN A 284 -17.99 -30.87 -103.54
CA GLN A 284 -19.21 -31.49 -104.07
C GLN A 284 -20.10 -30.48 -104.80
N LYS A 285 -20.25 -29.25 -104.29
CA LYS A 285 -21.00 -28.18 -104.96
C LYS A 285 -20.35 -27.80 -106.29
N GLN A 286 -19.02 -27.68 -106.35
CA GLN A 286 -18.31 -27.38 -107.61
C GLN A 286 -18.48 -28.50 -108.64
N ILE A 287 -18.43 -29.77 -108.22
CA ILE A 287 -18.70 -30.94 -109.08
C ILE A 287 -20.15 -30.89 -109.61
N LEU A 288 -21.12 -30.56 -108.75
CA LEU A 288 -22.54 -30.50 -109.12
C LEU A 288 -22.85 -29.32 -110.04
N ASP A 289 -22.22 -28.16 -109.85
CA ASP A 289 -22.33 -27.00 -110.75
C ASP A 289 -21.67 -27.27 -112.11
N ALA A 290 -20.55 -28.01 -112.15
CA ALA A 290 -19.94 -28.47 -113.40
C ALA A 290 -20.87 -29.45 -114.15
N SER A 291 -21.52 -30.37 -113.42
CA SER A 291 -22.49 -31.31 -114.00
C SER A 291 -23.76 -30.61 -114.52
N ARG A 292 -24.24 -29.55 -113.85
CA ARG A 292 -25.33 -28.70 -114.33
C ARG A 292 -24.97 -27.90 -115.59
N LYS A 293 -23.73 -27.42 -115.71
CA LYS A 293 -23.23 -26.79 -116.95
C LYS A 293 -23.08 -27.77 -118.11
N GLY A 294 -22.69 -29.02 -117.86
CA GLY A 294 -22.64 -30.07 -118.88
C GLY A 294 -24.03 -30.42 -119.42
N THR A 295 -24.96 -30.72 -118.52
CA THR A 295 -26.36 -31.03 -118.88
C THR A 295 -27.10 -29.89 -119.59
N ALA A 296 -26.82 -28.62 -119.25
CA ALA A 296 -27.38 -27.48 -119.98
C ALA A 296 -26.85 -27.37 -121.43
N ARG A 297 -25.58 -27.72 -121.69
CA ARG A 297 -25.03 -27.77 -123.07
C ARG A 297 -25.64 -28.90 -123.89
N ASP A 298 -25.82 -30.07 -123.30
CA ASP A 298 -26.39 -31.23 -124.01
C ASP A 298 -27.85 -30.98 -124.40
N LEU A 299 -28.64 -30.33 -123.54
CA LEU A 299 -30.01 -29.91 -123.85
C LEU A 299 -30.09 -28.85 -124.96
N GLU A 300 -29.11 -27.93 -125.04
CA GLU A 300 -29.03 -26.92 -126.09
C GLU A 300 -28.67 -27.55 -127.46
N ALA A 301 -27.75 -28.51 -127.48
CA ALA A 301 -27.35 -29.25 -128.69
C ALA A 301 -28.51 -30.08 -129.26
N VAL A 302 -29.31 -30.73 -128.42
CA VAL A 302 -30.52 -31.47 -128.84
C VAL A 302 -31.59 -30.54 -129.41
N ARG A 303 -31.74 -29.32 -128.86
CA ARG A 303 -32.69 -28.32 -129.40
C ARG A 303 -32.27 -27.78 -130.76
N GLN A 304 -30.97 -27.58 -131.01
CA GLN A 304 -30.49 -27.14 -132.32
C GLN A 304 -30.61 -28.25 -133.38
N ALA A 305 -30.33 -29.51 -133.02
CA ALA A 305 -30.54 -30.65 -133.91
C ALA A 305 -32.01 -30.82 -134.32
N LYS A 306 -32.95 -30.64 -133.38
CA LYS A 306 -34.40 -30.72 -133.67
C LYS A 306 -34.86 -29.64 -134.65
N LYS A 307 -34.38 -28.40 -134.51
CA LYS A 307 -34.73 -27.28 -135.42
C LYS A 307 -34.20 -27.48 -136.85
N ALA A 308 -33.03 -28.08 -137.02
CA ALA A 308 -32.49 -28.38 -138.36
C ALA A 308 -33.32 -29.44 -139.09
N THR A 309 -33.77 -30.49 -138.38
CA THR A 309 -34.58 -31.57 -138.97
C THR A 309 -36.01 -31.13 -139.34
N GLU A 310 -36.63 -30.21 -138.59
CA GLU A 310 -37.97 -29.68 -138.91
C GLU A 310 -37.96 -28.80 -140.17
N ALA A 311 -36.86 -28.11 -140.47
CA ALA A 311 -36.71 -27.32 -141.69
C ALA A 311 -36.54 -28.22 -142.95
N GLU A 312 -35.83 -29.33 -142.84
CA GLU A 312 -35.62 -30.30 -143.93
C GLU A 312 -36.92 -31.05 -144.30
N ILE A 313 -37.75 -31.40 -143.31
CA ILE A 313 -39.06 -32.04 -143.54
C ILE A 313 -40.04 -31.12 -144.30
N ASN A 314 -40.03 -29.82 -144.01
CA ASN A 314 -40.91 -28.87 -144.68
C ASN A 314 -40.47 -28.59 -146.13
N ASN A 315 -39.16 -28.62 -146.40
CA ASN A 315 -38.64 -28.43 -147.76
C ASN A 315 -38.95 -29.64 -148.67
N LEU A 316 -38.80 -30.86 -148.14
CA LEU A 316 -39.16 -32.09 -148.85
C LEU A 316 -40.67 -32.22 -149.11
N LYS A 317 -41.53 -31.68 -148.22
CA LYS A 317 -42.98 -31.60 -148.45
C LYS A 317 -43.35 -30.65 -149.59
N ALA A 318 -42.62 -29.55 -149.77
CA ALA A 318 -42.87 -28.59 -150.85
C ALA A 318 -42.42 -29.11 -152.22
N GLU A 319 -41.34 -29.90 -152.29
CA GLU A 319 -40.90 -30.57 -153.52
C GLU A 319 -41.83 -31.72 -153.93
N LEU A 320 -42.36 -32.49 -152.97
CA LEU A 320 -43.32 -33.56 -153.27
C LEU A 320 -44.60 -33.03 -153.95
N ALA A 321 -45.08 -31.86 -153.53
CA ALA A 321 -46.29 -31.21 -154.09
C ALA A 321 -46.09 -30.78 -155.56
N LYS A 322 -44.90 -30.26 -155.91
CA LYS A 322 -44.56 -29.88 -157.30
C LYS A 322 -44.44 -31.09 -158.23
N VAL A 323 -43.91 -32.21 -157.75
CA VAL A 323 -43.76 -33.45 -158.55
C VAL A 323 -45.11 -34.13 -158.79
N THR A 324 -46.07 -34.03 -157.86
CA THR A 324 -47.44 -34.54 -158.06
C THR A 324 -48.24 -33.73 -159.09
N GLU A 325 -48.02 -32.43 -159.19
CA GLU A 325 -48.68 -31.56 -160.17
C GLU A 325 -48.11 -31.78 -161.59
N GLN A 326 -46.80 -32.00 -161.71
CA GLN A 326 -46.16 -32.40 -162.98
C GLN A 326 -46.57 -33.79 -163.47
N LYS A 327 -46.89 -34.74 -162.56
CA LYS A 327 -47.40 -36.08 -162.94
C LYS A 327 -48.84 -36.02 -163.49
N GLN A 328 -49.68 -35.12 -162.99
CA GLN A 328 -51.06 -34.95 -163.47
C GLN A 328 -51.14 -34.25 -164.85
N ILE A 329 -50.20 -33.34 -165.16
CA ILE A 329 -50.10 -32.72 -166.50
C ILE A 329 -49.60 -33.73 -167.55
N LEU A 330 -48.71 -34.65 -167.17
CA LEU A 330 -48.14 -35.66 -168.08
C LEU A 330 -49.11 -36.81 -168.43
N ASP A 331 -50.03 -37.16 -167.51
CA ASP A 331 -51.10 -38.15 -167.76
C ASP A 331 -52.29 -37.60 -168.56
N ALA A 332 -52.54 -36.28 -168.55
CA ALA A 332 -53.54 -35.65 -169.41
C ALA A 332 -53.05 -35.53 -170.88
N SER A 333 -51.78 -35.21 -171.12
CA SER A 333 -51.18 -35.18 -172.47
C SER A 333 -51.10 -36.56 -173.13
N ARG A 334 -50.95 -37.65 -172.37
CA ARG A 334 -50.93 -39.03 -172.91
C ARG A 334 -52.30 -39.56 -173.34
N LYS A 335 -53.42 -38.99 -172.84
CA LYS A 335 -54.79 -39.34 -173.27
C LYS A 335 -55.28 -38.58 -174.51
N GLY A 336 -54.66 -37.44 -174.86
CA GLY A 336 -54.94 -36.70 -176.10
C GLY A 336 -54.33 -37.37 -177.35
N THR A 337 -53.05 -37.77 -177.25
CA THR A 337 -52.30 -38.39 -178.37
C THR A 337 -52.79 -39.78 -178.77
N ALA A 338 -53.50 -40.49 -177.89
CA ALA A 338 -54.07 -41.81 -178.18
C ALA A 338 -55.36 -41.74 -179.03
N ARG A 339 -56.15 -40.66 -178.95
CA ARG A 339 -57.35 -40.48 -179.79
C ARG A 339 -57.01 -40.04 -181.21
N ASP A 340 -56.00 -39.20 -181.39
CA ASP A 340 -55.61 -38.70 -182.71
C ASP A 340 -55.00 -39.80 -183.60
N LEU A 341 -54.32 -40.78 -182.98
CA LEU A 341 -53.81 -41.98 -183.66
C LEU A 341 -54.90 -42.97 -184.10
N GLU A 342 -56.09 -42.94 -183.48
CA GLU A 342 -57.22 -43.81 -183.83
C GLU A 342 -58.06 -43.21 -184.98
N ALA A 343 -58.17 -41.89 -185.06
CA ALA A 343 -58.77 -41.17 -186.19
C ALA A 343 -57.99 -41.38 -187.50
N VAL A 344 -56.65 -41.39 -187.44
CA VAL A 344 -55.79 -41.63 -188.61
C VAL A 344 -55.84 -43.11 -189.08
N ARG A 345 -56.02 -44.07 -188.16
CA ARG A 345 -56.15 -45.50 -188.53
C ARG A 345 -57.48 -45.81 -189.22
N LYS A 346 -58.59 -45.16 -188.84
CA LYS A 346 -59.87 -45.29 -189.57
C LYS A 346 -59.85 -44.63 -190.95
N ALA A 347 -59.14 -43.50 -191.11
CA ALA A 347 -58.98 -42.84 -192.41
C ALA A 347 -58.11 -43.66 -193.38
N LYS A 348 -57.07 -44.36 -192.88
CA LYS A 348 -56.23 -45.24 -193.72
C LYS A 348 -56.96 -46.49 -194.20
N ALA A 349 -57.84 -47.08 -193.37
CA ALA A 349 -58.63 -48.25 -193.75
C ALA A 349 -59.70 -47.95 -194.83
N GLN A 350 -60.24 -46.72 -194.86
CA GLN A 350 -61.15 -46.28 -195.93
C GLN A 350 -60.46 -46.11 -197.29
N VAL A 351 -59.14 -45.88 -197.33
CA VAL A 351 -58.40 -45.65 -198.58
C VAL A 351 -57.85 -46.97 -199.17
N GLU A 352 -57.38 -47.90 -198.33
CA GLU A 352 -56.86 -49.19 -198.82
C GLU A 352 -57.96 -50.15 -199.32
N ALA A 353 -59.19 -50.06 -198.78
CA ALA A 353 -60.33 -50.83 -199.29
C ALA A 353 -60.84 -50.31 -200.64
N ALA A 354 -60.79 -48.99 -200.87
CA ALA A 354 -61.16 -48.38 -202.15
C ALA A 354 -60.15 -48.70 -203.27
N LEU A 355 -58.85 -48.82 -202.95
CA LEU A 355 -57.81 -49.19 -203.91
C LEU A 355 -57.89 -50.66 -204.36
N LYS A 356 -58.23 -51.59 -203.46
CA LYS A 356 -58.34 -53.01 -203.82
C LYS A 356 -59.52 -53.34 -204.72
N GLN A 357 -60.67 -52.68 -204.57
CA GLN A 357 -61.80 -52.90 -205.49
C GLN A 357 -61.59 -52.25 -206.86
N LEU A 358 -60.84 -51.15 -206.94
CA LEU A 358 -60.51 -50.50 -208.21
C LEU A 358 -59.49 -51.32 -209.03
N GLU A 359 -58.57 -52.03 -208.38
CA GLU A 359 -57.61 -52.93 -209.04
C GLU A 359 -58.28 -54.21 -209.59
N GLU A 360 -59.34 -54.71 -208.95
CA GLU A 360 -60.11 -55.87 -209.45
C GLU A 360 -60.97 -55.50 -210.68
N GLN A 361 -61.42 -54.24 -210.79
CA GLN A 361 -62.08 -53.74 -212.01
C GLN A 361 -61.11 -53.56 -213.19
N ASN A 362 -59.83 -53.29 -212.95
CA ASN A 362 -58.84 -53.08 -214.04
C ASN A 362 -58.23 -54.39 -214.58
N LYS A 363 -58.12 -55.46 -213.79
CA LYS A 363 -57.54 -56.73 -214.26
C LYS A 363 -58.45 -57.60 -215.13
N ILE A 364 -59.79 -57.48 -215.04
CA ILE A 364 -60.70 -58.22 -215.93
C ILE A 364 -60.92 -57.48 -217.26
N SER A 365 -60.72 -56.15 -217.28
CA SER A 365 -60.69 -55.32 -218.50
C SER A 365 -59.50 -55.66 -219.43
N GLU A 366 -58.35 -56.10 -218.88
CA GLU A 366 -57.17 -56.49 -219.67
C GLU A 366 -57.19 -57.96 -220.15
N ALA A 367 -57.88 -58.87 -219.47
CA ALA A 367 -57.99 -60.28 -219.88
C ALA A 367 -58.99 -60.52 -221.03
N SER A 368 -59.79 -59.51 -221.39
CA SER A 368 -60.59 -59.52 -222.63
C SER A 368 -59.76 -59.25 -223.91
N ARG A 369 -58.44 -58.97 -223.84
CA ARG A 369 -57.66 -58.52 -225.02
C ARG A 369 -56.40 -59.29 -225.42
N GLN A 370 -55.88 -60.26 -224.65
CA GLN A 370 -54.60 -60.94 -224.97
C GLN A 370 -54.65 -62.42 -225.40
N GLY A 371 -55.78 -63.13 -225.33
CA GLY A 371 -55.88 -64.55 -225.74
C GLY A 371 -56.43 -64.82 -227.14
N LEU A 372 -56.98 -63.81 -227.81
CA LEU A 372 -57.42 -63.88 -229.22
C LEU A 372 -56.25 -63.72 -230.22
N ARG A 373 -55.01 -63.45 -229.72
CA ARG A 373 -53.80 -63.16 -230.53
C ARG A 373 -52.60 -64.09 -230.25
N ARG A 374 -52.69 -64.96 -229.24
CA ARG A 374 -51.96 -66.24 -229.18
C ARG A 374 -53.00 -67.33 -229.41
N ASP A 375 -53.00 -68.23 -230.37
CA ASP A 375 -52.01 -68.62 -231.35
C ASP A 375 -52.73 -69.68 -232.21
N LEU A 376 -53.51 -69.36 -233.24
CA LEU A 376 -53.20 -68.65 -234.49
C LEU A 376 -51.72 -68.74 -234.99
N ASN A 377 -50.70 -68.73 -234.13
CA ASN A 377 -49.31 -69.07 -234.50
C ASN A 377 -48.87 -70.50 -234.11
N ALA A 378 -49.57 -71.25 -233.24
CA ALA A 378 -49.26 -72.67 -232.98
C ALA A 378 -49.85 -73.61 -234.05
N SER A 379 -50.86 -73.14 -234.77
CA SER A 379 -51.30 -73.70 -236.05
C SER A 379 -50.21 -73.66 -237.15
N ARG A 380 -49.05 -73.01 -236.91
CA ARG A 380 -47.93 -72.91 -237.87
C ARG A 380 -46.63 -73.60 -237.45
N GLU A 381 -46.48 -74.10 -236.22
CA GLU A 381 -45.28 -74.86 -235.80
C GLU A 381 -45.49 -76.38 -235.60
N ALA A 382 -46.68 -76.88 -235.23
CA ALA A 382 -46.91 -78.34 -235.18
C ALA A 382 -47.01 -78.97 -236.59
N LYS A 383 -47.40 -78.18 -237.60
CA LYS A 383 -47.26 -78.53 -239.02
C LYS A 383 -45.78 -78.74 -239.43
N LYS A 384 -44.81 -78.29 -238.62
CA LYS A 384 -43.36 -78.44 -238.83
C LYS A 384 -42.71 -79.61 -238.07
N GLN A 385 -43.41 -80.22 -237.09
CA GLN A 385 -42.97 -81.48 -236.45
C GLN A 385 -43.61 -82.72 -237.08
N VAL A 386 -44.67 -82.52 -237.87
CA VAL A 386 -45.16 -83.49 -238.87
C VAL A 386 -44.11 -83.75 -239.98
N GLU A 387 -43.15 -82.85 -240.20
CA GLU A 387 -42.13 -82.95 -241.26
C GLU A 387 -40.73 -83.42 -240.78
N LYS A 388 -40.51 -83.70 -239.47
CA LYS A 388 -39.19 -84.12 -238.95
C LYS A 388 -39.05 -85.60 -238.54
N ASP A 389 -40.11 -86.35 -238.20
CA ASP A 389 -40.02 -87.81 -237.91
C ASP A 389 -40.76 -88.72 -238.91
N LEU A 390 -41.40 -88.14 -239.93
CA LEU A 390 -41.57 -88.84 -241.22
C LEU A 390 -40.20 -89.04 -241.93
N ALA A 391 -39.13 -88.37 -241.48
CA ALA A 391 -37.84 -88.34 -242.14
C ALA A 391 -36.87 -89.47 -241.75
N ASN A 392 -37.23 -90.46 -240.92
CA ASN A 392 -36.43 -91.70 -240.77
C ASN A 392 -37.30 -92.94 -240.41
N LEU A 393 -38.32 -93.20 -241.24
CA LEU A 393 -38.53 -94.54 -241.79
C LEU A 393 -37.42 -94.75 -242.85
N THR A 394 -36.88 -95.97 -242.94
CA THR A 394 -36.01 -96.46 -244.03
C THR A 394 -34.52 -96.07 -244.01
N ALA A 395 -33.75 -96.72 -243.12
CA ALA A 395 -32.54 -97.44 -243.47
C ALA A 395 -32.58 -98.82 -242.79
#